data_AF-A0A2K0XPB6-F1
#
_entry.id   AF-A0A2K0XPB6-F1
#
_cell.length_a   1.000
_cell.length_b   1.000
_cell.length_c   1.000
_cell.angle_alpha   90.00
_cell.angle_beta   90.00
_cell.angle_gamma   90.00
#
_symmetry.space_group_name_H-M   'P 1'
#
loop_
_entity.id
_entity.type
_entity.pdbx_description
1 polymer ?
#
loop_
_entity_poly.entity_id
_entity_poly.type
_entity_poly.pdbx_seq_one_letter_code
_entity_poly.pdbx_strand_id
1 'polypeptide(L)'
;MSWDNYPPGAANDPRAPYNEVELPEVEFDCNVTQTLTIRTSVSTNNYIPEDDYDDVCGCRTTSYDTSDVNWDEEFASRGIGIPDLLEELKKRLDSEIENIPEEDRKGRKCWKYLRLKELSEACGGWKLEEQYAEED
;
A
#
# COMPACT_ATOMS: atom_id res chain seq x y z
N MET A 1 -7.68 35.58 46.63
CA MET A 1 -7.04 36.41 45.59
C MET A 1 -7.10 35.61 44.31
N SER A 2 -7.95 36.03 43.37
CA SER A 2 -8.13 35.37 42.07
C SER A 2 -6.92 35.64 41.19
N TRP A 3 -6.24 34.59 40.75
CA TRP A 3 -5.16 34.69 39.76
C TRP A 3 -5.57 33.95 38.50
N ASP A 4 -6.77 34.28 38.02
CA ASP A 4 -7.13 33.97 36.65
C ASP A 4 -6.46 35.04 35.79
N ASN A 5 -5.32 34.69 35.20
CA ASN A 5 -4.50 35.55 34.35
C ASN A 5 -5.15 35.76 32.96
N TYR A 6 -6.47 35.96 32.94
CA TYR A 6 -7.22 36.22 31.73
C TYR A 6 -7.20 37.72 31.42
N PRO A 7 -7.05 38.10 30.14
CA PRO A 7 -7.32 39.46 29.68
C PRO A 7 -8.68 39.97 30.19
N PRO A 8 -8.78 41.24 30.60
CA PRO A 8 -10.04 41.83 31.03
C PRO A 8 -11.14 41.63 29.98
N GLY A 9 -12.28 41.09 30.39
CA GLY A 9 -13.46 40.88 29.52
C GLY A 9 -13.59 39.49 28.90
N ALA A 10 -12.58 38.63 29.04
CA ALA A 10 -12.55 37.37 28.30
C ALA A 10 -12.65 36.10 29.17
N ALA A 11 -12.73 36.26 30.49
CA ALA A 11 -13.27 35.23 31.40
C ALA A 11 -14.73 34.86 31.08
N ASN A 12 -15.48 35.76 30.43
CA ASN A 12 -16.90 35.56 30.06
C ASN A 12 -17.11 35.43 28.54
N ASP A 13 -16.05 35.41 27.73
CA ASP A 13 -16.16 35.29 26.27
C ASP A 13 -15.94 33.82 25.86
N PRO A 14 -17.00 33.09 25.46
CA PRO A 14 -16.87 31.68 25.06
C PRO A 14 -16.01 31.48 23.81
N ARG A 15 -15.68 32.56 23.08
CA ARG A 15 -14.83 32.53 21.89
C ARG A 15 -13.37 32.91 22.18
N ALA A 16 -13.02 33.14 23.44
CA ALA A 16 -11.64 33.37 23.79
C ALA A 16 -10.83 32.07 23.57
N PRO A 17 -9.63 32.12 22.96
CA PRO A 17 -8.85 30.92 22.60
C PRO A 17 -8.54 29.97 23.78
N TYR A 18 -8.49 30.49 25.01
CA TYR A 18 -8.27 29.70 26.24
C TYR A 18 -9.56 29.13 26.86
N ASN A 19 -10.72 29.49 26.32
CA ASN A 19 -12.01 28.90 26.67
C ASN A 19 -12.45 27.84 25.64
N GLU A 20 -11.61 27.54 24.63
CA GLU A 20 -11.85 26.45 23.70
C GLU A 20 -11.82 25.12 24.46
N VAL A 21 -12.93 24.38 24.37
CA VAL A 21 -13.04 23.04 24.95
C VAL A 21 -12.28 22.10 24.03
N GLU A 22 -11.18 21.53 24.52
CA GLU A 22 -10.53 20.41 23.84
C GLU A 22 -11.56 19.28 23.70
N LEU A 23 -11.95 19.00 22.46
CA LEU A 23 -12.85 17.90 22.16
C LEU A 23 -12.09 16.59 22.38
N PRO A 24 -12.70 15.60 23.06
CA PRO A 24 -12.06 14.31 23.22
C PRO A 24 -11.86 13.67 21.84
N GLU A 25 -10.76 12.93 21.69
CA GLU A 25 -10.53 12.10 20.52
C GLU A 25 -11.65 11.06 20.40
N VAL A 26 -12.24 10.96 19.21
CA VAL A 26 -13.29 9.99 18.89
C VAL A 26 -12.76 9.12 17.75
N GLU A 27 -12.79 7.81 17.94
CA GLU A 27 -12.40 6.84 16.91
C GLU A 27 -13.54 6.65 15.89
N PHE A 28 -13.18 6.59 14.61
CA PHE A 28 -14.12 6.37 13.52
C PHE A 28 -13.64 5.22 12.64
N ASP A 29 -14.55 4.30 12.31
CA ASP A 29 -14.30 3.27 11.32
C ASP A 29 -14.23 3.90 9.92
N CYS A 30 -13.08 3.78 9.27
CA CYS A 30 -12.81 4.36 7.96
C CYS A 30 -12.35 3.28 6.98
N ASN A 31 -12.92 3.27 5.78
CA ASN A 31 -12.40 2.50 4.66
C ASN A 31 -11.42 3.38 3.87
N VAL A 32 -10.17 2.91 3.74
CA VAL A 32 -9.12 3.59 2.99
C VAL A 32 -8.74 2.75 1.78
N THR A 33 -8.90 3.31 0.58
CA THR A 33 -8.49 2.69 -0.69
C THR A 33 -7.27 3.42 -1.23
N GLN A 34 -6.26 2.67 -1.68
CA GLN A 34 -5.06 3.22 -2.32
C GLN A 34 -4.78 2.50 -3.64
N THR A 35 -4.40 3.26 -4.67
CA THR A 35 -4.07 2.75 -6.00
C THR A 35 -2.56 2.90 -6.22
N LEU A 36 -1.91 1.82 -6.63
CA LEU A 36 -0.48 1.75 -6.91
C LEU A 36 -0.28 1.22 -8.32
N THR A 37 0.65 1.82 -9.08
CA THR A 37 0.98 1.41 -10.44
C THR A 37 2.46 1.05 -10.51
N ILE A 38 2.77 -0.05 -11.18
CA ILE A 38 4.15 -0.48 -11.45
C ILE A 38 4.28 -0.72 -12.96
N ARG A 39 5.44 -0.36 -13.50
CA ARG A 39 5.83 -0.74 -14.86
C ARG A 39 6.72 -1.97 -14.79
N THR A 40 6.33 -3.05 -15.44
CA THR A 40 7.10 -4.30 -15.47
C THR A 40 7.11 -4.92 -16.86
N SER A 41 8.09 -5.79 -17.12
CA SER A 41 8.12 -6.59 -18.33
C SER A 41 7.44 -7.94 -18.08
N VAL A 42 6.36 -8.22 -18.80
CA VAL A 42 5.69 -9.53 -18.82
C VAL A 42 6.07 -10.23 -20.12
N SER A 43 6.33 -11.54 -20.06
CA SER A 43 6.67 -12.35 -21.23
C SER A 43 5.53 -13.32 -21.50
N THR A 44 4.94 -13.24 -22.69
CA THR A 44 3.88 -14.14 -23.15
C THR A 44 4.32 -14.91 -24.39
N ASN A 45 3.76 -16.12 -24.55
CA ASN A 45 3.85 -16.91 -25.78
C ASN A 45 2.51 -16.93 -26.54
N ASN A 46 1.48 -16.25 -26.01
CA ASN A 46 0.12 -16.26 -26.53
C ASN A 46 -0.11 -15.11 -27.54
N TYR A 47 0.88 -14.84 -28.38
CA TYR A 47 0.76 -13.83 -29.44
C TYR A 47 0.61 -14.51 -30.80
N ILE A 48 -0.02 -13.83 -31.75
CA ILE A 48 -0.11 -14.28 -33.14
C ILE A 48 0.97 -13.52 -33.94
N PRO A 49 1.98 -14.20 -34.49
CA PRO A 49 2.95 -13.54 -35.36
C PRO A 49 2.27 -13.20 -36.69
N GLU A 50 2.28 -11.93 -37.03
CA GLU A 50 1.82 -11.42 -38.31
C GLU A 50 3.04 -11.07 -39.15
N ASP A 51 3.18 -11.74 -40.29
CA ASP A 51 4.25 -11.49 -41.24
C ASP A 51 3.70 -10.69 -42.41
N ASP A 52 3.95 -9.39 -42.38
CA ASP A 52 3.63 -8.50 -43.50
C ASP A 52 4.82 -8.36 -44.42
N TYR A 53 4.60 -8.69 -45.69
CA TYR A 53 5.55 -8.43 -46.75
C TYR A 53 5.23 -7.10 -47.39
N ASP A 54 6.11 -6.11 -47.21
CA ASP A 54 5.96 -4.82 -47.87
C ASP A 54 6.55 -4.90 -49.29
N ASP A 55 5.67 -5.08 -50.27
CA ASP A 55 6.01 -5.13 -51.70
C ASP A 55 6.73 -3.85 -52.20
N VAL A 56 6.61 -2.72 -51.48
CA VAL A 56 7.22 -1.43 -51.86
C VAL A 56 8.69 -1.36 -51.47
N CYS A 57 9.07 -1.92 -50.32
CA CYS A 57 10.47 -1.91 -49.86
C CYS A 57 11.14 -3.29 -49.88
N GLY A 58 10.42 -4.35 -50.29
CA GLY A 58 10.94 -5.72 -50.42
C GLY A 58 11.37 -6.33 -49.08
N CYS A 59 10.88 -5.79 -47.97
CA CYS A 59 11.23 -6.23 -46.62
C CYS A 59 10.07 -6.98 -45.98
N ARG A 60 10.42 -7.96 -45.12
CA ARG A 60 9.47 -8.67 -44.28
C ARG A 60 9.48 -7.99 -42.91
N THR A 61 8.32 -7.52 -42.49
CA THR A 61 8.09 -7.02 -41.15
C THR A 61 7.31 -8.08 -40.39
N THR A 62 7.80 -8.45 -39.21
CA THR A 62 7.06 -9.34 -38.31
C THR A 62 6.50 -8.48 -37.19
N SER A 63 5.18 -8.36 -37.12
CA SER A 63 4.44 -7.81 -35.98
C SER A 63 3.89 -8.95 -35.12
N TYR A 64 3.47 -8.61 -33.91
CA TYR A 64 2.86 -9.55 -32.99
C TYR A 64 1.50 -8.99 -32.59
N ASP A 65 0.44 -9.70 -32.94
CA ASP A 65 -0.90 -9.39 -32.46
C ASP A 65 -1.05 -9.96 -31.04
N THR A 66 -1.26 -9.05 -30.09
CA THR A 66 -1.45 -9.30 -28.67
C THR A 66 -2.88 -8.97 -28.22
N SER A 67 -3.81 -8.70 -29.14
CA SER A 67 -5.18 -8.27 -28.83
C SER A 67 -5.97 -9.30 -28.01
N ASP A 68 -5.69 -10.59 -28.19
CA ASP A 68 -6.29 -11.70 -27.45
C ASP A 68 -5.50 -12.09 -26.18
N VAL A 69 -4.41 -11.39 -25.86
CA VAL A 69 -3.59 -11.70 -24.67
C VAL A 69 -4.29 -11.20 -23.41
N ASN A 70 -4.54 -12.13 -22.48
CA ASN A 70 -4.99 -11.77 -21.13
C ASN A 70 -3.78 -11.39 -20.25
N TRP A 71 -3.44 -10.11 -20.26
CA TRP A 71 -2.30 -9.57 -19.49
C TRP A 71 -2.43 -9.76 -17.98
N ASP A 72 -3.66 -9.83 -17.44
CA ASP A 72 -3.89 -10.08 -16.02
C ASP A 72 -3.43 -11.48 -15.61
N GLU A 73 -3.75 -12.49 -16.42
CA GLU A 73 -3.32 -13.88 -16.20
C GLU A 73 -1.80 -14.03 -16.39
N GLU A 74 -1.25 -13.39 -17.44
CA GLU A 74 0.19 -13.41 -17.69
C GLU A 74 0.96 -12.78 -16.54
N PHE A 75 0.50 -11.64 -16.03
CA PHE A 75 1.08 -11.00 -14.85
C PHE A 75 0.87 -11.84 -13.58
N ALA A 76 -0.31 -12.40 -13.34
CA ALA A 76 -0.56 -13.23 -12.16
C ALA A 76 0.32 -14.50 -12.12
N SER A 77 0.73 -15.03 -13.28
CA SER A 77 1.54 -16.25 -13.36
C SER A 77 3.04 -16.05 -13.07
N ARG A 78 3.57 -14.84 -13.31
CA ARG A 78 5.03 -14.57 -13.29
C ARG A 78 5.43 -13.28 -12.59
N GLY A 79 4.50 -12.35 -12.47
CA GLY A 79 4.67 -11.07 -11.80
C GLY A 79 4.69 -11.24 -10.28
N ILE A 80 5.25 -10.22 -9.63
CA ILE A 80 5.16 -10.06 -8.17
C ILE A 80 4.34 -8.79 -7.96
N GLY A 81 3.10 -8.96 -7.51
CA GLY A 81 2.19 -7.87 -7.20
C GLY A 81 2.37 -7.34 -5.77
N ILE A 82 1.65 -6.27 -5.46
CA ILE A 82 1.58 -5.73 -4.10
C ILE A 82 1.09 -6.79 -3.09
N PRO A 83 0.07 -7.63 -3.37
CA PRO A 83 -0.35 -8.69 -2.46
C PRO A 83 0.78 -9.66 -2.12
N ASP A 84 1.55 -10.09 -3.12
CA ASP A 84 2.67 -11.02 -2.93
C ASP A 84 3.77 -10.38 -2.07
N LEU A 85 4.07 -9.10 -2.32
CA LEU A 85 5.05 -8.34 -1.53
C LEU A 85 4.61 -8.20 -0.07
N LEU A 86 3.32 -7.93 0.17
CA LEU A 86 2.77 -7.82 1.53
C LEU A 86 2.81 -9.17 2.26
N GLU A 87 2.52 -10.27 1.57
CA GLU A 87 2.61 -11.61 2.14
C GLU A 87 4.05 -11.98 2.51
N GLU A 88 5.01 -11.72 1.61
CA GLU A 88 6.42 -11.96 1.85
C GLU A 88 6.98 -11.08 2.97
N LEU A 89 6.57 -9.81 3.03
CA LEU A 89 6.93 -8.92 4.12
C LEU A 89 6.40 -9.44 5.45
N LYS A 90 5.12 -9.86 5.50
CA LYS A 90 4.51 -10.43 6.69
C LYS A 90 5.26 -11.66 7.18
N LYS A 91 5.59 -12.61 6.30
CA LYS A 91 6.38 -13.81 6.65
C LYS A 91 7.73 -13.44 7.30
N ARG A 92 8.43 -12.44 6.76
CA ARG A 92 9.70 -11.97 7.31
C ARG A 92 9.53 -11.31 8.67
N LEU A 93 8.51 -10.47 8.82
CA LEU A 93 8.19 -9.81 10.10
C LEU A 93 7.87 -10.84 11.18
N ASP A 94 7.02 -11.83 10.86
CA ASP A 94 6.66 -12.89 11.80
C ASP A 94 7.89 -13.72 12.22
N SER A 95 8.76 -14.05 11.26
CA SER A 95 10.04 -14.71 11.54
C SER A 95 10.95 -13.86 12.45
N GLU A 96 11.02 -12.55 12.23
CA GLU A 96 11.80 -11.65 13.09
C GLU A 96 11.22 -11.55 14.50
N ILE A 97 9.89 -11.51 14.64
CA ILE A 97 9.19 -11.48 15.92
C ILE A 97 9.50 -12.75 16.73
N GLU A 98 9.45 -13.92 16.10
CA GLU A 98 9.77 -15.20 16.73
C GLU A 98 11.19 -15.22 17.30
N ASN A 99 12.14 -14.60 16.60
CA ASN A 99 13.54 -14.52 17.01
C ASN A 99 13.82 -13.51 18.15
N ILE A 100 12.85 -12.69 18.56
CA ILE A 100 13.03 -11.75 19.67
C ILE A 100 12.93 -12.49 21.02
N PRO A 101 13.97 -12.41 21.90
CA PRO A 101 13.93 -13.00 23.23
C PRO A 101 12.75 -12.49 24.06
N GLU A 102 12.12 -13.34 24.88
CA GLU A 102 10.97 -12.96 25.70
C GLU A 102 11.24 -11.76 26.62
N GLU A 103 12.47 -11.63 27.10
CA GLU A 103 12.92 -10.51 27.94
C GLU A 103 12.81 -9.16 27.22
N ASP A 104 13.09 -9.15 25.91
CA ASP A 104 13.02 -7.97 25.06
C ASP A 104 11.60 -7.70 24.56
N ARG A 105 10.65 -8.64 24.74
CA ARG A 105 9.22 -8.43 24.43
C ARG A 105 8.49 -7.62 25.49
N LYS A 106 9.09 -7.38 26.66
CA LYS A 106 8.49 -6.67 27.79
C LYS A 106 9.37 -5.50 28.25
N GLY A 107 8.75 -4.50 28.89
CA GLY A 107 9.47 -3.35 29.45
C GLY A 107 9.99 -2.37 28.40
N ARG A 108 10.99 -1.54 28.75
CA ARG A 108 11.43 -0.39 27.93
C ARG A 108 12.05 -0.76 26.56
N LYS A 109 12.47 -2.01 26.36
CA LYS A 109 13.08 -2.49 25.10
C LYS A 109 12.10 -3.10 24.10
N CYS A 110 10.82 -3.24 24.49
CA CYS A 110 9.81 -3.89 23.65
C CYS A 110 9.39 -3.12 22.40
N TRP A 111 9.92 -1.91 22.18
CA TRP A 111 9.58 -1.07 21.02
C TRP A 111 9.82 -1.80 19.69
N LYS A 112 10.89 -2.60 19.57
CA LYS A 112 11.16 -3.37 18.34
C LYS A 112 10.07 -4.42 18.11
N TYR A 113 9.73 -5.18 19.15
CA TYR A 113 8.68 -6.18 19.11
C TYR A 113 7.31 -5.56 18.77
N LEU A 114 6.95 -4.47 19.44
CA LEU A 114 5.70 -3.75 19.19
C LEU A 114 5.63 -3.23 17.75
N ARG A 115 6.72 -2.63 17.25
CA ARG A 115 6.78 -2.10 15.89
C ARG A 115 6.64 -3.20 14.84
N LEU A 116 7.32 -4.33 15.02
CA LEU A 116 7.18 -5.45 14.08
C LEU A 116 5.76 -6.03 14.11
N LYS A 117 5.13 -6.13 15.27
CA LYS A 117 3.74 -6.58 15.41
C LYS A 117 2.78 -5.64 14.70
N GLU A 118 2.93 -4.34 14.91
CA GLU A 118 2.14 -3.30 14.23
C GLU A 118 2.29 -3.39 12.71
N LEU A 119 3.51 -3.58 12.20
CA LEU A 119 3.75 -3.77 10.77
C LEU A 119 3.13 -5.07 10.24
N SER A 120 3.22 -6.18 10.98
CA SER A 120 2.63 -7.46 10.57
C SER A 120 1.10 -7.38 10.53
N GLU A 121 0.49 -6.73 11.52
CA GLU A 121 -0.94 -6.45 11.56
C GLU A 121 -1.36 -5.53 10.41
N ALA A 122 -0.60 -4.46 10.15
CA ALA A 122 -0.87 -3.56 9.03
C ALA A 122 -0.80 -4.28 7.68
N CYS A 123 0.14 -5.21 7.47
CA CYS A 123 0.19 -6.03 6.26
C CYS A 123 -1.07 -6.89 6.09
N GLY A 124 -1.64 -7.39 7.19
CA GLY A 124 -2.88 -8.18 7.18
C GLY A 124 -4.17 -7.37 7.01
N GLY A 125 -4.11 -6.04 7.14
CA GLY A 125 -5.27 -5.15 6.97
C GLY A 125 -5.61 -4.84 5.51
N TRP A 126 -4.73 -5.18 4.58
CA TRP A 126 -4.95 -4.93 3.15
C TRP A 126 -5.76 -6.05 2.51
N LYS A 127 -6.72 -5.65 1.67
CA LYS A 127 -7.44 -6.53 0.76
C LYS A 127 -7.24 -6.04 -0.65
N LEU A 128 -6.95 -6.96 -1.57
CA LEU A 128 -6.92 -6.64 -3.00
C LEU A 128 -8.37 -6.41 -3.46
N GLU A 129 -8.69 -5.18 -3.86
CA GLU A 129 -10.00 -4.85 -4.44
C GLU A 129 -9.98 -5.01 -5.96
N GLU A 130 -8.95 -4.50 -6.65
CA GLU A 130 -8.84 -4.53 -8.11
C GLU A 130 -7.38 -4.75 -8.54
N GLN A 131 -7.19 -5.49 -9.64
CA GLN A 131 -5.90 -5.68 -10.32
C GLN A 131 -6.16 -5.67 -11.83
N TYR A 132 -5.36 -4.90 -12.57
CA TYR A 132 -5.42 -4.79 -14.02
C TYR A 132 -4.02 -4.62 -14.59
N ALA A 133 -3.73 -5.27 -15.71
CA ALA A 133 -2.52 -5.18 -16.50
C ALA A 133 -2.88 -4.90 -17.97
N GLU A 134 -2.14 -3.98 -18.57
CA GLU A 134 -2.25 -3.61 -19.99
C GLU A 134 -0.86 -3.50 -20.62
N GLU A 135 -0.79 -3.72 -21.93
CA GLU A 135 0.39 -3.39 -22.72
C GLU A 135 0.44 -1.88 -22.98
N ASP A 136 1.60 -1.26 -22.73
CA ASP A 136 1.87 0.18 -22.93
C ASP A 136 1.99 0.55 -24.43
#